data_AF-A0A7K2KMW2-F1
#
_entry.id   AF-A0A7K2KMW2-F1
#
_cell.length_a   1.000
_cell.length_b   1.000
_cell.length_c   1.000
_cell.angle_alpha   90.00
_cell.angle_beta   90.00
_cell.angle_gamma   90.00
#
_symmetry.space_group_name_H-M   'P 1'
#
loop_
_entity.id
_entity.type
_entity.pdbx_description
1 polymer ?
#
loop_
_entity_poly.entity_id
_entity_poly.type
_entity_poly.pdbx_seq_one_letter_code
_entity_poly.pdbx_strand_id
1 'polypeptide(L)'
;MRKKSVGSAVVALGVAGATLLATGSAGSHGYTDSPISRQKLCANGTVTNCGNIQWEPQSVEGLKGFPSAGPADGKICSAGLSQFAELDDPRGGAWPATQLTAGQSYSFRWQFTARHRTTDFKYYITKNGWNPSQKLTRASLDPQPFLTVPYNNQQPPATLSHSGTIPAGKTGRHLILAVWTVADTANAFYACSDVKF
;
A
#
# COMPACT_ATOMS: atom_id res chain seq x y z
N MET A 1 6.58 41.89 -73.90
CA MET A 1 7.48 41.09 -73.04
C MET A 1 6.97 41.21 -71.60
N ARG A 2 6.29 40.20 -71.04
CA ARG A 2 6.75 39.35 -69.90
C ARG A 2 7.50 40.18 -68.83
N LYS A 3 7.06 40.31 -67.57
CA LYS A 3 6.73 39.24 -66.60
C LYS A 3 5.87 39.77 -65.44
N LYS A 4 4.99 38.90 -64.94
CA LYS A 4 4.34 38.98 -63.62
C LYS A 4 5.36 38.58 -62.53
N SER A 5 5.24 39.16 -61.33
CA SER A 5 5.72 38.51 -60.10
C SER A 5 4.91 39.00 -58.90
N VAL A 6 4.23 38.05 -58.27
CA VAL A 6 3.46 38.17 -57.02
C VAL A 6 4.44 38.04 -55.85
N GLY A 7 4.35 38.95 -54.87
CA GLY A 7 5.15 38.91 -53.63
C GLY A 7 4.27 38.55 -52.44
N SER A 8 4.66 37.47 -51.75
CA SER A 8 3.90 36.70 -50.76
C SER A 8 3.63 37.42 -49.43
N ALA A 9 2.42 37.25 -48.91
CA ALA A 9 2.08 37.55 -47.53
C ALA A 9 2.60 36.43 -46.61
N VAL A 10 3.44 36.77 -45.63
CA VAL A 10 3.90 35.85 -44.58
C VAL A 10 3.03 36.10 -43.34
N VAL A 11 2.09 35.19 -43.09
CA VAL A 11 1.35 35.13 -41.81
C VAL A 11 2.18 34.27 -40.86
N ALA A 12 2.83 34.89 -39.88
CA ALA A 12 3.50 34.16 -38.80
C ALA A 12 2.47 33.83 -37.70
N LEU A 13 1.92 32.61 -37.72
CA LEU A 13 1.23 32.05 -36.56
C LEU A 13 2.28 31.64 -35.52
N GLY A 14 2.40 32.42 -34.44
CA GLY A 14 3.14 32.03 -33.26
C GLY A 14 2.38 30.93 -32.50
N VAL A 15 2.89 29.70 -32.55
CA VAL A 15 2.36 28.59 -31.75
C VAL A 15 2.85 28.78 -30.30
N ALA A 16 1.93 29.17 -29.41
CA ALA A 16 2.15 29.10 -27.97
C ALA A 16 2.27 27.62 -27.56
N GLY A 17 3.50 27.16 -27.32
CA GLY A 17 3.77 25.83 -26.80
C GLY A 17 3.34 25.73 -25.34
N ALA A 18 2.12 25.24 -25.09
CA ALA A 18 1.73 24.76 -23.77
C ALA A 18 2.42 23.40 -23.54
N THR A 19 3.54 23.41 -22.82
CA THR A 19 4.12 22.19 -22.25
C THR A 19 3.17 21.69 -21.15
N LEU A 20 2.25 20.81 -21.53
CA LEU A 20 1.51 19.99 -20.58
C LEU A 20 2.52 19.09 -19.87
N LEU A 21 2.91 19.47 -18.65
CA LEU A 21 3.55 18.56 -17.71
C LEU A 21 2.56 17.45 -17.41
N ALA A 22 2.63 16.35 -18.17
CA ALA A 22 2.00 15.10 -17.81
C ALA A 22 2.71 14.60 -16.55
N THR A 23 2.23 14.98 -15.37
CA THR A 23 2.52 14.25 -14.14
C THR A 23 1.81 12.91 -14.27
N GLY A 24 2.46 11.97 -14.97
CA GLY A 24 2.01 10.59 -14.98
C GLY A 24 1.94 10.15 -13.53
N SER A 25 0.74 9.90 -13.04
CA SER A 25 0.52 9.14 -11.81
C SER A 25 1.14 7.77 -12.09
N ALA A 26 2.43 7.64 -11.80
CA ALA A 26 3.10 6.36 -11.82
C ALA A 26 2.51 5.62 -10.62
N GLY A 27 1.39 4.93 -10.85
CA GLY A 27 0.72 4.18 -9.81
C GLY A 27 1.70 3.14 -9.30
N SER A 28 2.10 3.28 -8.05
CA SER A 28 2.69 2.19 -7.31
C SER A 28 1.64 1.14 -7.03
N HIS A 29 2.06 -0.12 -7.03
CA HIS A 29 1.11 -1.20 -7.01
C HIS A 29 1.73 -2.46 -6.42
N GLY A 30 1.28 -2.84 -5.24
CA GLY A 30 1.68 -4.08 -4.59
C GLY A 30 0.84 -4.44 -3.37
N TYR A 31 0.93 -5.70 -2.95
CA TYR A 31 0.24 -6.25 -1.80
C TYR A 31 1.08 -7.35 -1.12
N THR A 32 0.80 -7.67 0.14
CA THR A 32 1.40 -8.82 0.82
C THR A 32 0.61 -10.10 0.60
N ASP A 33 1.31 -11.19 0.32
CA ASP A 33 0.75 -12.55 0.20
C ASP A 33 1.28 -13.52 1.26
N SER A 34 2.22 -13.07 2.11
CA SER A 34 2.74 -13.80 3.28
C SER A 34 3.09 -12.80 4.41
N PRO A 35 2.37 -12.76 5.55
CA PRO A 35 1.03 -13.35 5.70
C PRO A 35 0.06 -12.67 4.74
N ILE A 36 -0.93 -13.42 4.23
CA ILE A 36 -1.86 -12.92 3.22
C ILE A 36 -2.65 -11.71 3.75
N SER A 37 -2.70 -10.64 2.96
CA SER A 37 -3.44 -9.42 3.31
C SER A 37 -4.93 -9.51 3.00
N ARG A 38 -5.73 -8.66 3.65
CA ARG A 38 -7.18 -8.54 3.42
C ARG A 38 -7.51 -8.28 1.96
N GLN A 39 -6.83 -7.32 1.33
CA GLN A 39 -7.03 -7.03 -0.09
C GLN A 39 -6.74 -8.26 -0.98
N LYS A 40 -5.73 -9.08 -0.62
CA LYS A 40 -5.41 -10.28 -1.38
C LYS A 40 -6.38 -11.42 -1.12
N LEU A 41 -6.91 -11.54 0.09
CA LEU A 41 -8.02 -12.46 0.40
C LEU A 41 -9.28 -12.12 -0.41
N CYS A 42 -9.59 -10.83 -0.57
CA CYS A 42 -10.68 -10.36 -1.41
C CYS A 42 -10.46 -10.72 -2.88
N ALA A 43 -9.28 -10.42 -3.42
CA ALA A 43 -8.96 -10.73 -4.82
C ALA A 43 -8.89 -12.23 -5.12
N ASN A 44 -8.59 -13.06 -4.13
CA ASN A 44 -8.61 -14.51 -4.27
C ASN A 44 -10.03 -15.12 -4.15
N GLY A 45 -11.06 -14.31 -3.87
CA GLY A 45 -12.42 -14.80 -3.61
C GLY A 45 -12.59 -15.54 -2.28
N THR A 46 -11.56 -15.55 -1.43
CA THR A 46 -11.64 -16.16 -0.08
C THR A 46 -12.56 -15.36 0.83
N VAL A 47 -12.60 -14.05 0.66
CA VAL A 47 -13.56 -13.15 1.32
C VAL A 47 -14.39 -12.46 0.24
N THR A 48 -15.70 -12.53 0.38
CA THR A 48 -16.66 -11.91 -0.54
C THR A 48 -17.16 -10.57 0.00
N ASN A 49 -17.92 -9.84 -0.83
CA ASN A 49 -18.47 -8.52 -0.49
C ASN A 49 -17.35 -7.51 -0.14
N CYS A 50 -16.30 -7.46 -0.96
CA CYS A 50 -15.16 -6.55 -0.73
C CYS A 50 -15.22 -5.26 -1.55
N GLY A 51 -16.26 -5.03 -2.34
CA GLY A 51 -16.32 -3.86 -3.22
C GLY A 51 -15.24 -3.90 -4.32
N ASN A 52 -14.66 -2.75 -4.65
CA ASN A 52 -13.75 -2.64 -5.80
C ASN A 52 -12.38 -3.30 -5.56
N ILE A 53 -11.94 -3.43 -4.31
CA ILE A 53 -10.59 -3.92 -4.01
C ILE A 53 -10.31 -5.35 -4.51
N GLN A 54 -11.36 -6.15 -4.73
CA GLN A 54 -11.21 -7.51 -5.26
C GLN A 54 -10.58 -7.54 -6.67
N TRP A 55 -10.67 -6.44 -7.43
CA TRP A 55 -10.13 -6.35 -8.79
C TRP A 55 -8.71 -5.78 -8.83
N GLU A 56 -8.30 -5.09 -7.78
CA GLU A 56 -7.06 -4.33 -7.75
C GLU A 56 -6.40 -4.35 -6.36
N PRO A 57 -6.07 -5.53 -5.81
CA PRO A 57 -5.49 -5.64 -4.48
C PRO A 57 -4.18 -4.85 -4.32
N GLN A 58 -3.51 -4.56 -5.44
CA GLN A 58 -2.28 -3.80 -5.49
C GLN A 58 -2.44 -2.30 -5.21
N SER A 59 -3.66 -1.75 -5.21
CA SER A 59 -3.91 -0.30 -5.29
C SER A 59 -4.19 0.39 -3.95
N VAL A 60 -3.90 -0.25 -2.81
CA VAL A 60 -4.16 0.33 -1.46
C VAL A 60 -3.12 1.39 -1.10
N GLU A 61 -3.14 2.49 -1.84
CA GLU A 61 -2.21 3.61 -1.79
C GLU A 61 -2.78 4.79 -0.98
N GLY A 62 -1.99 5.32 -0.08
CA GLY A 62 -2.33 6.54 0.66
C GLY A 62 -1.10 7.37 0.96
N LEU A 63 -1.28 8.50 1.66
CA LEU A 63 -0.16 9.36 2.03
C LEU A 63 0.82 8.62 2.95
N LYS A 64 2.13 8.81 2.73
CA LYS A 64 3.19 8.25 3.59
C LYS A 64 3.30 8.99 4.93
N GLY A 65 4.25 8.53 5.76
CA GLY A 65 4.59 9.16 7.04
C GLY A 65 3.86 8.56 8.25
N PHE A 66 3.22 7.40 8.08
CA PHE A 66 2.68 6.64 9.20
C PHE A 66 3.78 6.32 10.24
N PRO A 67 3.53 6.46 11.56
CA PRO A 67 2.24 6.79 12.18
C PRO A 67 1.98 8.29 12.39
N SER A 68 2.98 9.18 12.27
CA SER A 68 2.78 10.62 12.54
C SER A 68 1.88 11.33 11.53
N ALA A 69 1.79 10.78 10.31
CA ALA A 69 0.91 11.22 9.23
C ALA A 69 0.24 9.99 8.59
N GLY A 70 -0.15 10.08 7.32
CA GLY A 70 -0.79 9.01 6.57
C GLY A 70 -2.28 8.83 6.88
N PRO A 71 -2.85 7.64 6.60
CA PRO A 71 -4.28 7.40 6.73
C PRO A 71 -4.82 7.66 8.14
N ALA A 72 -6.03 8.22 8.24
CA ALA A 72 -6.69 8.49 9.51
C ALA A 72 -6.97 7.18 10.30
N ASP A 73 -7.14 7.30 11.61
CA ASP A 73 -7.55 6.17 12.45
C ASP A 73 -8.91 5.62 11.99
N GLY A 74 -9.03 4.29 12.02
CA GLY A 74 -10.20 3.58 11.48
C GLY A 74 -10.26 3.53 9.95
N LYS A 75 -9.25 4.07 9.25
CA LYS A 75 -9.09 4.07 7.79
C LYS A 75 -7.72 3.58 7.32
N ILE A 76 -7.00 2.88 8.20
CA ILE A 76 -5.61 2.48 7.97
C ILE A 76 -5.55 1.34 6.93
N CYS A 77 -6.46 0.37 6.99
CA CYS A 77 -6.41 -0.80 6.12
C CYS A 77 -6.87 -0.48 4.68
N SER A 78 -7.69 0.56 4.50
CA SER A 78 -8.06 1.11 3.19
C SER A 78 -7.11 2.18 2.66
N ALA A 79 -6.05 2.52 3.41
CA ALA A 79 -5.21 3.69 3.16
C ALA A 79 -5.96 5.03 3.08
N GLY A 80 -7.17 5.13 3.64
CA GLY A 80 -8.01 6.33 3.54
C GLY A 80 -8.91 6.38 2.31
N LEU A 81 -8.86 5.37 1.45
CA LEU A 81 -9.60 5.34 0.19
C LEU A 81 -11.03 4.84 0.42
N SER A 82 -12.02 5.69 0.15
CA SER A 82 -13.44 5.36 0.37
C SER A 82 -13.92 4.20 -0.49
N GLN A 83 -13.34 4.02 -1.69
CA GLN A 83 -13.66 2.91 -2.59
C GLN A 83 -13.16 1.55 -2.10
N PHE A 84 -12.32 1.51 -1.06
CA PHE A 84 -11.79 0.28 -0.43
C PHE A 84 -12.18 0.18 1.05
N ALA A 85 -13.24 0.87 1.48
CA ALA A 85 -13.65 0.98 2.88
C ALA A 85 -13.98 -0.38 3.53
N GLU A 86 -14.28 -1.41 2.74
CA GLU A 86 -14.51 -2.77 3.18
C GLU A 86 -13.29 -3.39 3.87
N LEU A 87 -12.07 -2.92 3.56
CA LEU A 87 -10.85 -3.37 4.23
C LEU A 87 -10.77 -2.91 5.69
N ASP A 88 -11.43 -1.79 6.03
CA ASP A 88 -11.47 -1.26 7.39
C ASP A 88 -12.55 -1.91 8.26
N ASP A 89 -13.52 -2.60 7.65
CA ASP A 89 -14.55 -3.34 8.39
C ASP A 89 -13.90 -4.54 9.09
N PRO A 90 -13.94 -4.62 10.43
CA PRO A 90 -13.39 -5.76 11.15
C PRO A 90 -14.16 -7.06 10.92
N ARG A 91 -15.39 -7.02 10.35
CA ARG A 91 -16.27 -8.17 10.14
C ARG A 91 -16.45 -9.01 11.41
N GLY A 92 -16.65 -8.32 12.54
CA GLY A 92 -16.72 -8.95 13.87
C GLY A 92 -15.42 -9.61 14.34
N GLY A 93 -14.29 -9.41 13.67
CA GLY A 93 -13.03 -10.12 13.92
C GLY A 93 -12.91 -11.45 13.17
N ALA A 94 -13.74 -11.67 12.13
CA ALA A 94 -13.86 -12.96 11.44
C ALA A 94 -13.08 -13.07 10.12
N TRP A 95 -12.24 -12.09 9.77
CA TRP A 95 -11.33 -12.22 8.61
C TRP A 95 -10.47 -13.49 8.71
N PRO A 96 -10.28 -14.27 7.63
CA PRO A 96 -9.35 -15.40 7.66
C PRO A 96 -7.97 -14.99 8.16
N ALA A 97 -7.41 -15.76 9.11
CA ALA A 97 -6.14 -15.43 9.75
C ALA A 97 -5.04 -16.44 9.42
N THR A 98 -3.84 -15.94 9.16
CA THR A 98 -2.64 -16.79 9.01
C THR A 98 -2.17 -17.24 10.40
N GLN A 99 -1.99 -18.55 10.62
CA GLN A 99 -1.42 -19.05 11.87
C GLN A 99 0.09 -18.74 11.90
N LEU A 100 0.54 -18.11 12.98
CA LEU A 100 1.94 -17.75 13.21
C LEU A 100 2.37 -18.24 14.60
N THR A 101 3.69 -18.29 14.82
CA THR A 101 4.29 -18.63 16.11
C THR A 101 5.04 -17.42 16.65
N ALA A 102 4.68 -16.96 17.85
CA ALA A 102 5.33 -15.81 18.47
C ALA A 102 6.82 -16.11 18.75
N GLY A 103 7.69 -15.13 18.54
CA GLY A 103 9.13 -15.28 18.71
C GLY A 103 9.85 -16.06 17.61
N GLN A 104 9.14 -16.61 16.63
CA GLN A 104 9.75 -17.33 15.50
C GLN A 104 10.08 -16.38 14.34
N SER A 105 11.08 -16.79 13.54
CA SER A 105 11.38 -16.16 12.26
C SER A 105 10.24 -16.43 11.27
N TYR A 106 9.93 -15.43 10.45
CA TYR A 106 8.91 -15.50 9.42
C TYR A 106 9.35 -14.76 8.16
N SER A 107 8.90 -15.24 6.99
CA SER A 107 9.17 -14.63 5.69
C SER A 107 7.98 -13.78 5.24
N PHE A 108 8.12 -12.46 5.36
CA PHE A 108 7.14 -11.50 4.89
C PHE A 108 7.32 -11.25 3.40
N ARG A 109 6.27 -11.41 2.60
CA ARG A 109 6.39 -11.34 1.15
C ARG A 109 5.43 -10.34 0.52
N TRP A 110 5.97 -9.54 -0.38
CA TRP A 110 5.26 -8.60 -1.25
C TRP A 110 5.28 -9.10 -2.69
N GLN A 111 4.18 -8.84 -3.40
CA GLN A 111 4.07 -8.95 -4.85
C GLN A 111 3.83 -7.56 -5.43
N PHE A 112 4.56 -7.20 -6.49
CA PHE A 112 4.47 -5.89 -7.13
C PHE A 112 4.08 -6.03 -8.61
N THR A 113 3.04 -5.30 -9.02
CA THR A 113 2.68 -5.16 -10.44
C THR A 113 3.33 -3.92 -11.06
N ALA A 114 3.69 -2.93 -10.23
CA ALA A 114 4.52 -1.79 -10.61
C ALA A 114 5.60 -1.57 -9.54
N ARG A 115 6.87 -1.59 -9.95
CA ARG A 115 8.02 -1.52 -9.04
C ARG A 115 8.55 -0.09 -8.95
N HIS A 116 8.49 0.51 -7.77
CA HIS A 116 8.91 1.89 -7.56
C HIS A 116 10.19 1.99 -6.74
N ARG A 117 10.86 3.15 -6.79
CA ARG A 117 11.97 3.42 -5.87
C ARG A 117 11.43 3.41 -4.46
N THR A 118 12.04 2.63 -3.58
CA THR A 118 11.51 2.39 -2.24
C THR A 118 12.37 3.05 -1.18
N THR A 119 11.73 3.77 -0.25
CA THR A 119 12.39 4.27 0.96
C THR A 119 12.62 3.12 1.93
N ASP A 120 11.53 2.47 2.35
CA ASP A 120 11.54 1.37 3.30
C ASP A 120 10.29 0.49 3.21
N PHE A 121 10.36 -0.63 3.93
CA PHE A 121 9.21 -1.41 4.36
C PHE A 121 9.17 -1.45 5.88
N LYS A 122 7.99 -1.24 6.47
CA LYS A 122 7.77 -1.30 7.92
C LYS A 122 6.62 -2.23 8.25
N TYR A 123 6.77 -2.97 9.34
CA TYR A 123 5.77 -3.91 9.83
C TYR A 123 5.42 -3.58 11.27
N TYR A 124 4.15 -3.31 11.52
CA TYR A 124 3.58 -3.05 12.83
C TYR A 124 2.66 -4.20 13.20
N ILE A 125 2.43 -4.38 14.50
CA ILE A 125 1.48 -5.36 15.01
C ILE A 125 0.66 -4.76 16.13
N THR A 126 -0.57 -5.22 16.26
CA THR A 126 -1.47 -4.84 17.35
C THR A 126 -0.97 -5.28 18.73
N LYS A 127 -1.31 -4.52 19.78
CA LYS A 127 -0.98 -4.81 21.18
C LYS A 127 -1.73 -6.05 21.69
N ASN A 128 -1.19 -6.74 22.70
CA ASN A 128 -1.97 -7.75 23.41
C ASN A 128 -3.21 -7.11 24.05
N GLY A 129 -4.34 -7.81 24.01
CA GLY A 129 -5.62 -7.30 24.52
C GLY A 129 -6.35 -6.32 23.59
N TRP A 130 -5.85 -6.06 22.38
CA TRP A 130 -6.62 -5.31 21.39
C TRP A 130 -7.91 -6.06 21.00
N ASN A 131 -8.95 -5.31 20.62
CA ASN A 131 -10.23 -5.89 20.22
C ASN A 131 -10.28 -6.11 18.70
N PRO A 132 -10.30 -7.37 18.20
CA PRO A 132 -10.31 -7.67 16.77
C PRO A 132 -11.62 -7.31 16.06
N SER A 133 -12.68 -7.01 16.81
CA SER A 133 -13.97 -6.56 16.29
C SER A 133 -14.04 -5.02 16.15
N GLN A 134 -12.92 -4.30 16.39
CA GLN A 134 -12.82 -2.85 16.22
C GLN A 134 -11.94 -2.50 15.02
N LYS A 135 -12.17 -1.31 14.45
CA LYS A 135 -11.33 -0.80 13.36
C LYS A 135 -9.92 -0.53 13.85
N LEU A 136 -8.93 -0.73 12.99
CA LEU A 136 -7.54 -0.49 13.33
C LEU A 136 -7.28 1.01 13.55
N THR A 137 -6.64 1.34 14.67
CA THR A 137 -6.18 2.69 15.01
C THR A 137 -4.72 2.64 15.42
N ARG A 138 -4.04 3.79 15.45
CA ARG A 138 -2.69 3.90 16.03
C ARG A 138 -2.64 3.41 17.48
N ALA A 139 -3.68 3.69 18.26
CA ALA A 139 -3.75 3.25 19.66
C ALA A 139 -3.78 1.72 19.82
N SER A 140 -4.28 1.00 18.81
CA SER A 140 -4.33 -0.46 18.76
C SER A 140 -2.96 -1.11 18.48
N LEU A 141 -2.00 -0.38 17.90
CA LEU A 141 -0.70 -0.89 17.47
C LEU A 141 0.39 -0.70 18.53
N ASP A 142 1.33 -1.63 18.59
CA ASP A 142 2.60 -1.38 19.27
C ASP A 142 3.22 -0.09 18.70
N PRO A 143 3.83 0.76 19.55
CA PRO A 143 4.22 2.12 19.16
C PRO A 143 5.34 2.17 18.11
N GLN A 144 6.09 1.08 17.95
CA GLN A 144 7.19 0.96 16.99
C GLN A 144 6.96 -0.22 16.06
N PRO A 145 7.42 -0.15 14.80
CA PRO A 145 7.42 -1.31 13.93
C PRO A 145 8.36 -2.38 14.51
N PHE A 146 7.96 -3.64 14.47
CA PHE A 146 8.81 -4.75 14.91
C PHE A 146 9.84 -5.16 13.85
N LEU A 147 9.62 -4.77 12.59
CA LEU A 147 10.57 -4.94 11.49
C LEU A 147 10.57 -3.68 10.62
N THR A 148 11.77 -3.17 10.34
CA THR A 148 12.02 -2.10 9.36
C THR A 148 13.10 -2.56 8.40
N VAL A 149 12.84 -2.45 7.10
CA VAL A 149 13.77 -2.80 6.02
C VAL A 149 14.02 -1.57 5.17
N PRO A 150 15.10 -0.81 5.42
CA PRO A 150 15.51 0.29 4.56
C PRO A 150 15.86 -0.22 3.16
N TYR A 151 15.56 0.55 2.12
CA TYR A 151 15.74 0.10 0.72
C TYR A 151 16.55 1.06 -0.17
N ASN A 152 17.13 2.11 0.42
CA ASN A 152 18.11 3.00 -0.24
C ASN A 152 17.65 3.55 -1.62
N ASN A 153 16.35 3.83 -1.77
CA ASN A 153 15.73 4.33 -3.00
C ASN A 153 15.96 3.44 -4.23
N GLN A 154 16.20 2.15 -4.02
CA GLN A 154 16.29 1.13 -5.06
C GLN A 154 14.90 0.64 -5.48
N GLN A 155 14.78 0.11 -6.69
CA GLN A 155 13.57 -0.59 -7.11
C GLN A 155 13.59 -2.04 -6.62
N PRO A 156 12.52 -2.55 -6.00
CA PRO A 156 12.46 -3.93 -5.59
C PRO A 156 12.31 -4.87 -6.79
N PRO A 157 12.64 -6.17 -6.64
CA PRO A 157 12.22 -7.20 -7.59
C PRO A 157 10.68 -7.31 -7.62
N ALA A 158 10.13 -8.04 -8.59
CA ALA A 158 8.67 -8.22 -8.71
C ALA A 158 8.06 -8.98 -7.51
N THR A 159 8.84 -9.87 -6.91
CA THR A 159 8.51 -10.56 -5.66
C THR A 159 9.65 -10.32 -4.68
N LEU A 160 9.34 -9.83 -3.49
CA LEU A 160 10.32 -9.51 -2.46
C LEU A 160 9.94 -10.18 -1.14
N SER A 161 10.90 -10.87 -0.53
CA SER A 161 10.74 -11.47 0.80
C SER A 161 11.68 -10.82 1.81
N HIS A 162 11.18 -10.55 3.01
CA HIS A 162 11.92 -10.06 4.15
C HIS A 162 11.84 -11.09 5.27
N SER A 163 13.00 -11.55 5.76
CA SER A 163 13.05 -12.35 6.98
C SER A 163 13.00 -11.44 8.19
N GLY A 164 12.09 -11.71 9.12
CA GLY A 164 12.02 -11.00 10.39
C GLY A 164 11.43 -11.87 11.49
N THR A 165 11.70 -11.51 12.74
CA THR A 165 11.20 -12.23 13.91
C THR A 165 9.86 -11.67 14.33
N ILE A 166 8.86 -12.53 14.48
CA ILE A 166 7.58 -12.15 15.07
C ILE A 166 7.78 -11.78 16.54
N PRO A 167 7.19 -10.68 17.05
CA PRO A 167 7.29 -10.34 18.46
C PRO A 167 6.90 -11.50 19.37
N ALA A 168 7.73 -11.76 20.37
CA ALA A 168 7.44 -12.76 21.39
C ALA A 168 6.22 -12.36 22.23
N GLY A 169 5.56 -13.36 22.84
CA GLY A 169 4.46 -13.13 23.78
C GLY A 169 3.15 -12.63 23.16
N LYS A 170 3.02 -12.60 21.82
CA LYS A 170 1.73 -12.39 21.14
C LYS A 170 0.84 -13.62 21.32
N THR A 171 -0.45 -13.40 21.61
CA THR A 171 -1.42 -14.47 21.83
C THR A 171 -2.75 -14.13 21.19
N GLY A 172 -3.44 -15.15 20.67
CA GLY A 172 -4.75 -14.95 20.06
C GLY A 172 -4.67 -14.21 18.72
N ARG A 173 -5.75 -13.52 18.36
CA ARG A 173 -5.86 -12.85 17.06
C ARG A 173 -5.14 -11.51 17.09
N HIS A 174 -4.41 -11.20 16.02
CA HIS A 174 -3.74 -9.93 15.80
C HIS A 174 -3.89 -9.46 14.35
N LEU A 175 -3.73 -8.15 14.15
CA LEU A 175 -3.45 -7.54 12.85
C LEU A 175 -1.96 -7.20 12.75
N ILE A 176 -1.34 -7.58 11.63
CA ILE A 176 -0.07 -7.04 11.16
C ILE A 176 -0.37 -6.00 10.09
N LEU A 177 0.19 -4.81 10.24
CA LEU A 177 0.16 -3.76 9.23
C LEU A 177 1.53 -3.69 8.55
N ALA A 178 1.58 -4.00 7.26
CA ALA A 178 2.74 -3.77 6.42
C ALA A 178 2.59 -2.44 5.67
N VAL A 179 3.63 -1.62 5.68
CA VAL A 179 3.70 -0.31 5.02
C VAL A 179 4.90 -0.32 4.08
N TRP A 180 4.66 -0.07 2.79
CA TRP A 180 5.70 0.13 1.78
C TRP A 180 5.78 1.62 1.43
N THR A 181 6.88 2.29 1.78
CA THR A 181 7.06 3.72 1.53
C THR A 181 7.76 3.96 0.19
N VAL A 182 7.11 4.70 -0.70
CA VAL A 182 7.68 5.07 -2.00
C VAL A 182 8.58 6.29 -1.86
N ALA A 183 9.76 6.24 -2.50
CA ALA A 183 10.82 7.23 -2.32
C ALA A 183 10.53 8.55 -3.06
N ASP A 184 10.09 8.46 -4.30
CA ASP A 184 9.94 9.56 -5.24
C ASP A 184 8.51 10.12 -5.31
N THR A 185 7.62 9.70 -4.40
CA THR A 185 6.25 10.22 -4.28
C THR A 185 5.92 10.62 -2.84
N ALA A 186 4.72 11.18 -2.63
CA ALA A 186 4.18 11.44 -1.30
C ALA A 186 3.48 10.22 -0.66
N ASN A 187 3.53 9.06 -1.31
CA ASN A 187 2.64 7.94 -1.02
C ASN A 187 3.34 6.73 -0.38
N ALA A 188 2.53 5.86 0.20
CA ALA A 188 2.87 4.55 0.70
C ALA A 188 1.71 3.56 0.46
N PHE A 189 2.02 2.28 0.46
CA PHE A 189 1.04 1.19 0.34
C PHE A 189 0.80 0.55 1.69
N TYR A 190 -0.46 0.27 1.98
CA TYR A 190 -0.91 -0.25 3.26
C TYR A 190 -1.53 -1.63 3.08
N ALA A 191 -1.04 -2.61 3.82
CA ALA A 191 -1.57 -3.98 3.79
C ALA A 191 -1.81 -4.49 5.20
N CYS A 192 -3.07 -4.75 5.53
CA CYS A 192 -3.48 -5.37 6.78
C CYS A 192 -3.58 -6.88 6.58
N SER A 193 -2.87 -7.66 7.39
CA SER A 193 -2.96 -9.12 7.41
C SER A 193 -3.43 -9.60 8.78
N ASP A 194 -4.53 -10.33 8.79
CA ASP A 194 -5.04 -10.99 9.99
C ASP A 194 -4.18 -12.23 10.31
N VAL A 195 -3.78 -12.36 11.56
CA VAL A 195 -2.93 -13.45 12.05
C VAL A 195 -3.44 -13.99 13.38
N LYS A 196 -3.06 -15.21 13.72
CA LYS A 196 -3.39 -15.85 14.99
C LYS A 196 -2.17 -16.56 15.57
N PHE A 197 -1.98 -16.38 16.87
CA PHE A 197 -0.95 -17.00 17.70
C PHE A 197 -1.59 -18.02 18.64
#